data_AF-A0A7L4YBW5-F1
#
_entry.id   AF-A0A7L4YBW5-F1
#
_cell.length_a   1.000
_cell.length_b   1.000
_cell.length_c   1.000
_cell.angle_alpha   90.00
_cell.angle_beta   90.00
_cell.angle_gamma   90.00
#
_symmetry.space_group_name_H-M   'P 1'
#
loop_
_entity.id
_entity.type
_entity.pdbx_description
1 polymer ?
#
loop_
_entity_poly.entity_id
_entity_poly.type
_entity_poly.pdbx_seq_one_letter_code
_entity_poly.pdbx_strand_id
1 'polypeptide(L)'
;MTSTRRLFLGAFTAGAVTVVAGPGTASAAEQSGQAEGDVIFEGEVKARSFRTEAGATSTFRTTSTATTTKLHALTAHQVGVAGNGVALNVVSDNPDDSAMYLSGTEKARGTLKISHRGYADASDGGAAALSIYLETTGVVDGSGGTAAQGIFISHTTGPTKGNLITVRNNAVDDFVVKGTGQVGIGVQVGATPRARVEIAQRDSAIGLLMQANADSAGRLVEFRDRAGVAKLRVLNSGALAAQNAQFGVAGAESYGGGDGVIGIRNATTPPTMNPTNGGVLFAEGGALKWRGPAGSVTVIAPA
;
A
#
# COMPACT_ATOMS: atom_id res chain seq x y z
N MET A 1 65.21 -8.41 -55.83
CA MET A 1 64.68 -7.54 -54.76
C MET A 1 64.63 -8.34 -53.47
N THR A 2 65.66 -8.22 -52.64
CA THR A 2 65.78 -8.92 -51.35
C THR A 2 65.02 -8.15 -50.28
N SER A 3 63.82 -8.63 -49.93
CA SER A 3 63.01 -8.07 -48.84
C SER A 3 63.60 -8.48 -47.49
N THR A 4 64.19 -7.50 -46.79
CA THR A 4 64.73 -7.69 -45.44
C THR A 4 63.60 -7.45 -44.43
N ARG A 5 62.97 -8.50 -43.93
CA ARG A 5 62.01 -8.40 -42.81
C ARG A 5 62.78 -8.29 -41.50
N ARG A 6 62.77 -7.11 -40.89
CA ARG A 6 63.27 -6.89 -39.53
C ARG A 6 62.18 -7.29 -38.54
N LEU A 7 62.38 -8.40 -37.85
CA LEU A 7 61.56 -8.83 -36.72
C LEU A 7 62.12 -8.19 -35.45
N PHE A 8 61.40 -7.21 -34.89
CA PHE A 8 61.74 -6.62 -33.60
C PHE A 8 61.17 -7.51 -32.47
N LEU A 9 62.04 -8.19 -31.73
CA LEU A 9 61.68 -8.79 -30.44
C LEU A 9 62.13 -7.84 -29.33
N GLY A 10 61.17 -7.11 -28.76
CA GLY A 10 61.36 -6.47 -27.45
C GLY A 10 61.47 -7.53 -26.36
N ALA A 11 62.32 -7.28 -25.37
CA ALA A 11 62.67 -8.20 -24.30
C ALA A 11 61.43 -8.77 -23.56
N PHE A 12 61.35 -10.10 -23.48
CA PHE A 12 60.46 -10.80 -22.55
C PHE A 12 61.30 -11.66 -21.61
N THR A 13 61.10 -11.43 -20.32
CA THR A 13 61.74 -12.16 -19.22
C THR A 13 61.20 -13.59 -19.17
N ALA A 14 62.09 -14.54 -18.90
CA ALA A 14 61.89 -15.97 -19.04
C ALA A 14 60.71 -16.54 -18.23
N GLY A 15 59.72 -17.05 -18.94
CA GLY A 15 58.73 -18.03 -18.49
C GLY A 15 58.37 -18.87 -19.71
N ALA A 16 58.47 -20.20 -19.61
CA ALA A 16 58.44 -21.11 -20.76
C ALA A 16 57.21 -20.92 -21.66
N VAL A 17 57.43 -20.54 -22.92
CA VAL A 17 56.42 -20.58 -23.97
C VAL A 17 56.67 -21.84 -24.79
N THR A 18 55.76 -22.81 -24.68
CA THR A 18 55.72 -23.96 -25.59
C THR A 18 54.85 -23.56 -26.78
N VAL A 19 55.46 -23.26 -27.93
CA VAL A 19 54.72 -23.03 -29.18
C VAL A 19 54.53 -24.38 -29.86
N VAL A 20 53.32 -24.94 -29.79
CA VAL A 20 52.93 -26.05 -30.66
C VAL A 20 52.49 -25.46 -32.00
N ALA A 21 53.39 -25.49 -32.98
CA ALA A 21 53.04 -25.19 -34.37
C ALA A 21 52.50 -26.47 -35.03
N GLY A 22 51.17 -26.66 -34.99
CA GLY A 22 50.48 -27.62 -35.85
C GLY A 22 50.08 -26.96 -37.19
N PRO A 23 49.98 -27.70 -38.31
CA PRO A 23 49.54 -27.15 -39.59
C PRO A 23 48.02 -26.99 -39.58
N GLY A 24 47.53 -26.00 -38.83
CA GLY A 24 46.16 -25.51 -38.92
C GLY A 24 46.20 -24.13 -39.55
N THR A 25 45.48 -23.95 -40.66
CA THR A 25 45.18 -22.60 -41.16
C THR A 25 44.48 -21.82 -40.04
N ALA A 26 45.08 -20.73 -39.57
CA ALA A 26 44.43 -19.83 -38.62
C ALA A 26 43.07 -19.41 -39.18
N SER A 27 41.99 -19.80 -38.51
CA SER A 27 40.67 -19.26 -38.81
C SER A 27 40.67 -17.76 -38.51
N ALA A 28 39.81 -17.01 -39.18
CA ALA A 28 39.79 -15.54 -39.18
C ALA A 28 39.49 -14.85 -37.81
N ALA A 29 39.60 -15.57 -36.68
CA ALA A 29 39.20 -15.12 -35.35
C ALA A 29 40.35 -14.55 -34.49
N GLU A 30 41.62 -14.71 -34.86
CA GLU A 30 42.73 -14.15 -34.06
C GLU A 30 42.90 -12.62 -34.20
N GLN A 31 42.14 -11.95 -35.08
CA GLN A 31 42.14 -10.48 -35.21
C GLN A 31 41.08 -9.76 -34.36
N SER A 32 40.14 -10.47 -33.70
CA SER A 32 39.01 -9.85 -33.00
C SER A 32 38.86 -10.22 -31.52
N GLY A 33 39.78 -11.00 -30.94
CA GLY A 33 39.74 -11.36 -29.51
C GLY A 33 38.49 -12.15 -29.11
N GLN A 34 37.83 -12.81 -30.07
CA GLN A 34 36.67 -13.66 -29.80
C GLN A 34 37.14 -15.09 -29.55
N ALA A 35 36.95 -15.59 -28.34
CA ALA A 35 37.01 -17.01 -28.06
C ALA A 35 35.74 -17.67 -28.60
N GLU A 36 35.89 -18.79 -29.33
CA GLU A 36 34.77 -19.58 -29.83
C GLU A 36 34.36 -20.60 -28.74
N GLY A 37 33.07 -20.62 -28.38
CA GLY A 37 32.52 -21.54 -27.36
C GLY A 37 32.54 -21.00 -25.92
N ASP A 38 32.16 -21.87 -24.97
CA ASP A 38 32.10 -21.53 -23.54
C ASP A 38 33.51 -21.36 -22.97
N VAL A 39 33.75 -20.22 -22.32
CA VAL A 39 35.02 -19.93 -21.62
C VAL A 39 34.78 -19.90 -20.12
N ILE A 40 35.53 -20.74 -19.39
CA ILE A 40 35.48 -20.81 -17.92
C ILE A 40 36.71 -20.12 -17.35
N PHE A 41 36.49 -19.18 -16.44
CA PHE A 41 37.54 -18.55 -15.64
C PHE A 41 37.45 -19.06 -14.20
N GLU A 42 38.50 -19.73 -13.71
CA GLU A 42 38.58 -20.30 -12.35
C GLU A 42 38.76 -19.23 -11.24
N GLY A 43 38.80 -17.94 -11.60
CA GLY A 43 39.06 -16.83 -10.68
C GLY A 43 38.23 -15.58 -10.98
N GLU A 44 38.48 -14.52 -10.21
CA GLU A 44 37.77 -13.24 -10.37
C GLU A 44 38.07 -12.62 -11.75
N VAL A 45 37.02 -12.20 -12.45
CA VAL A 45 37.12 -11.44 -13.70
C VAL A 45 36.89 -9.96 -13.41
N LYS A 46 37.89 -9.13 -13.66
CA LYS A 46 37.79 -7.66 -13.56
C LYS A 46 37.76 -7.06 -14.95
N ALA A 47 36.73 -6.27 -15.24
CA ALA A 47 36.59 -5.56 -16.51
C ALA A 47 36.03 -4.16 -16.29
N ARG A 48 36.26 -3.26 -17.25
CA ARG A 48 35.66 -1.92 -17.25
C ARG A 48 34.14 -1.98 -17.51
N SER A 49 33.68 -2.98 -18.24
CA SER A 49 32.27 -3.18 -18.61
C SER A 49 32.02 -4.63 -19.00
N PHE A 50 30.83 -5.12 -18.71
CA PHE A 50 30.30 -6.40 -19.18
C PHE A 50 29.08 -6.13 -20.07
N ARG A 51 29.01 -6.78 -21.24
CA ARG A 51 27.93 -6.59 -22.22
C ARG A 51 27.66 -7.90 -22.94
N THR A 52 26.39 -8.23 -23.12
CA THR A 52 25.91 -9.40 -23.86
C THR A 52 25.01 -8.93 -24.99
N GLU A 53 25.16 -9.52 -26.16
CA GLU A 53 24.42 -9.19 -27.38
C GLU A 53 23.82 -10.47 -27.99
N ALA A 54 22.95 -10.32 -29.00
CA ALA A 54 22.48 -11.41 -29.87
C ALA A 54 21.65 -12.53 -29.18
N GLY A 55 20.68 -12.17 -28.34
CA GLY A 55 19.65 -13.10 -27.84
C GLY A 55 20.09 -14.07 -26.74
N ALA A 56 21.32 -13.95 -26.24
CA ALA A 56 21.79 -14.70 -25.08
C ALA A 56 21.35 -14.06 -23.76
N THR A 57 21.10 -14.89 -22.74
CA THR A 57 20.76 -14.42 -21.39
C THR A 57 22.02 -14.10 -20.60
N SER A 58 22.08 -12.91 -20.01
CA SER A 58 23.10 -12.59 -19.00
C SER A 58 22.65 -13.09 -17.63
N THR A 59 23.52 -13.78 -16.89
CA THR A 59 23.18 -14.27 -15.55
C THR A 59 24.25 -13.92 -14.53
N PHE A 60 23.82 -13.53 -13.32
CA PHE A 60 24.67 -13.34 -12.16
C PHE A 60 24.13 -14.24 -11.05
N ARG A 61 24.91 -15.24 -10.65
CA ARG A 61 24.47 -16.25 -9.69
C ARG A 61 25.54 -16.50 -8.66
N THR A 62 25.13 -16.56 -7.41
CA THR A 62 25.96 -17.08 -6.32
C THR A 62 25.33 -18.35 -5.77
N THR A 63 26.18 -19.31 -5.44
CA THR A 63 25.79 -20.50 -4.68
C THR A 63 26.36 -20.35 -3.29
N SER A 64 25.52 -20.04 -2.31
CA SER A 64 25.93 -20.02 -0.91
C SER A 64 25.75 -21.42 -0.31
N THR A 65 26.75 -21.93 0.39
CA THR A 65 26.67 -23.16 1.18
C THR A 65 26.48 -22.81 2.67
N ALA A 66 26.07 -23.79 3.48
CA ALA A 66 25.87 -23.60 4.93
C ALA A 66 27.13 -23.11 5.68
N THR A 67 28.31 -23.22 5.06
CA THR A 67 29.60 -22.79 5.60
C THR A 67 30.07 -21.43 5.06
N THR A 68 29.36 -20.81 4.11
CA THR A 68 29.70 -19.47 3.57
C THR A 68 28.76 -18.40 4.11
N THR A 69 29.34 -17.25 4.47
CA THR A 69 28.63 -16.00 4.81
C THR A 69 27.60 -15.61 3.73
N LYS A 70 26.55 -14.88 4.11
CA LYS A 70 25.50 -14.39 3.21
C LYS A 70 26.10 -13.52 2.08
N LEU A 71 26.30 -14.08 0.90
CA LEU A 71 26.77 -13.36 -0.29
C LEU A 71 25.59 -12.80 -1.08
N HIS A 72 25.78 -11.64 -1.70
CA HIS A 72 24.86 -11.12 -2.72
C HIS A 72 25.24 -11.69 -4.08
N ALA A 73 24.25 -12.04 -4.91
CA ALA A 73 24.50 -12.47 -6.29
C ALA A 73 24.97 -11.32 -7.20
N LEU A 74 24.48 -10.12 -6.93
CA LEU A 74 24.82 -8.89 -7.64
C LEU A 74 24.78 -7.71 -6.68
N THR A 75 25.69 -6.75 -6.85
CA THR A 75 25.61 -5.42 -6.24
C THR A 75 25.82 -4.37 -7.33
N ALA A 76 24.79 -3.58 -7.60
CA ALA A 76 24.87 -2.41 -8.49
C ALA A 76 24.96 -1.14 -7.64
N HIS A 77 26.00 -0.34 -7.85
CA HIS A 77 26.28 0.82 -7.00
C HIS A 77 26.63 2.04 -7.86
N GLN A 78 25.74 3.03 -7.85
CA GLN A 78 26.04 4.37 -8.35
C GLN A 78 26.69 5.18 -7.22
N VAL A 79 27.95 5.58 -7.42
CA VAL A 79 28.74 6.36 -6.45
C VAL A 79 28.71 7.86 -6.77
N GLY A 80 28.30 8.23 -7.99
CA GLY A 80 28.17 9.63 -8.40
C GLY A 80 27.20 10.40 -7.52
N VAL A 81 27.58 11.62 -7.14
CA VAL A 81 26.80 12.52 -6.24
C VAL A 81 26.09 13.64 -6.98
N ALA A 82 26.14 13.65 -8.31
CA ALA A 82 25.51 14.65 -9.17
C ALA A 82 25.10 14.04 -10.52
N GLY A 83 24.15 14.68 -11.21
CA GLY A 83 23.62 14.26 -12.51
C GLY A 83 22.47 13.24 -12.43
N ASN A 84 22.15 12.64 -13.58
CA ASN A 84 20.94 11.82 -13.76
C ASN A 84 21.22 10.30 -13.79
N GLY A 85 22.44 9.86 -13.46
CA GLY A 85 22.81 8.45 -13.53
C GLY A 85 22.14 7.64 -12.41
N VAL A 86 21.45 6.56 -12.76
CA VAL A 86 20.83 5.62 -11.81
C VAL A 86 21.69 4.39 -11.57
N ALA A 87 21.52 3.72 -10.42
CA ALA A 87 22.25 2.50 -10.10
C ALA A 87 21.82 1.30 -10.96
N LEU A 88 20.54 1.21 -11.30
CA LEU A 88 19.97 0.14 -12.13
C LEU A 88 18.80 0.72 -12.94
N ASN A 89 18.81 0.46 -14.25
CA ASN A 89 17.70 0.76 -15.16
C ASN A 89 17.25 -0.55 -15.82
N VAL A 90 15.95 -0.86 -15.79
CA VAL A 90 15.37 -2.08 -16.36
C VAL A 90 14.21 -1.66 -17.25
N VAL A 91 14.24 -2.07 -18.51
CA VAL A 91 13.24 -1.73 -19.52
C VAL A 91 12.89 -3.01 -20.28
N SER A 92 11.61 -3.19 -20.60
CA SER A 92 11.12 -4.28 -21.44
C SER A 92 10.14 -3.72 -22.46
N ASP A 93 10.32 -4.12 -23.71
CA ASP A 93 9.39 -3.85 -24.80
C ASP A 93 8.43 -5.04 -25.05
N ASN A 94 8.52 -6.12 -24.24
CA ASN A 94 7.66 -7.29 -24.35
C ASN A 94 6.31 -7.04 -23.64
N PRO A 95 5.18 -6.95 -24.36
CA PRO A 95 3.87 -6.69 -23.77
C PRO A 95 3.25 -7.92 -23.07
N ASP A 96 3.74 -9.12 -23.38
CA ASP A 96 3.13 -10.38 -22.92
C ASP A 96 3.67 -10.84 -21.57
N ASP A 97 4.65 -10.13 -21.00
CA ASP A 97 5.33 -10.56 -19.77
C ASP A 97 5.74 -9.38 -18.87
N SER A 98 6.05 -9.69 -17.62
CA SER A 98 6.51 -8.69 -16.65
C SER A 98 7.95 -8.26 -16.96
N ALA A 99 8.21 -6.94 -16.96
CA ALA A 99 9.56 -6.40 -17.12
C ALA A 99 10.54 -6.87 -16.03
N MET A 100 10.03 -7.21 -14.84
CA MET A 100 10.83 -7.73 -13.73
C MET A 100 10.01 -8.73 -12.90
N TYR A 101 10.55 -9.92 -12.71
CA TYR A 101 10.10 -10.88 -11.70
C TYR A 101 11.00 -10.81 -10.45
N LEU A 102 10.38 -10.90 -9.27
CA LEU A 102 11.08 -11.03 -8.00
C LEU A 102 10.36 -12.05 -7.13
N SER A 103 11.09 -13.01 -6.59
CA SER A 103 10.56 -14.06 -5.72
C SER A 103 11.52 -14.35 -4.57
N GLY A 104 10.97 -14.54 -3.38
CA GLY A 104 11.70 -14.80 -2.14
C GLY A 104 10.85 -15.64 -1.17
N THR A 105 11.50 -16.15 -0.12
CA THR A 105 10.88 -17.06 0.87
C THR A 105 11.23 -16.64 2.30
N GLU A 106 11.19 -15.33 2.55
CA GLU A 106 11.63 -14.74 3.80
C GLU A 106 10.71 -15.11 4.97
N LYS A 107 11.28 -15.48 6.12
CA LYS A 107 10.50 -15.76 7.35
C LYS A 107 10.12 -14.51 8.14
N ALA A 108 10.90 -13.44 8.03
CA ALA A 108 10.77 -12.24 8.89
C ALA A 108 11.31 -10.96 8.23
N ARG A 109 11.31 -10.90 6.89
CA ARG A 109 11.75 -9.75 6.08
C ARG A 109 10.81 -9.59 4.89
N GLY A 110 10.85 -8.43 4.24
CA GLY A 110 10.20 -8.24 2.95
C GLY A 110 11.06 -8.82 1.82
N THR A 111 10.43 -9.40 0.81
CA THR A 111 11.09 -9.90 -0.40
C THR A 111 11.80 -8.78 -1.16
N LEU A 112 11.14 -7.62 -1.27
CA LEU A 112 11.77 -6.37 -1.66
C LEU A 112 11.83 -5.45 -0.44
N LYS A 113 13.02 -4.94 -0.11
CA LYS A 113 13.20 -3.92 0.92
C LYS A 113 13.79 -2.67 0.31
N ILE A 114 13.00 -1.60 0.30
CA ILE A 114 13.41 -0.26 -0.15
C ILE A 114 13.69 0.60 1.08
N SER A 115 14.70 1.47 1.00
CA SER A 115 15.01 2.44 2.05
C SER A 115 15.39 3.77 1.40
N HIS A 116 14.60 4.81 1.66
CA HIS A 116 14.97 6.18 1.36
C HIS A 116 15.81 6.72 2.53
N ARG A 117 17.01 7.25 2.24
CA ARG A 117 17.81 7.96 3.23
C ARG A 117 17.46 9.44 3.16
N GLY A 118 16.60 9.88 4.09
CA GLY A 118 16.14 11.27 4.12
C GLY A 118 17.19 12.25 4.65
N TYR A 119 16.76 13.51 4.74
CA TYR A 119 17.58 14.62 5.23
C TYR A 119 16.97 15.19 6.52
N ALA A 120 17.83 15.53 7.48
CA ALA A 120 17.38 15.98 8.81
C ALA A 120 16.64 17.32 8.80
N ASP A 121 16.87 18.13 7.77
CA ASP A 121 16.21 19.42 7.51
C ASP A 121 14.90 19.29 6.73
N ALA A 122 14.47 18.06 6.42
CA ALA A 122 13.27 17.76 5.64
C ALA A 122 13.28 18.37 4.22
N SER A 123 14.46 18.57 3.63
CA SER A 123 14.58 19.08 2.26
C SER A 123 14.09 18.10 1.18
N ASP A 124 13.70 16.88 1.56
CA ASP A 124 13.21 15.80 0.71
C ASP A 124 11.68 15.74 0.60
N GLY A 125 10.97 16.86 0.82
CA GLY A 125 9.50 16.91 0.76
C GLY A 125 8.86 16.49 -0.58
N GLY A 126 9.62 16.43 -1.66
CA GLY A 126 9.19 15.90 -2.97
C GLY A 126 9.68 14.47 -3.28
N ALA A 127 10.40 13.82 -2.37
CA ALA A 127 10.92 12.47 -2.57
C ALA A 127 9.92 11.40 -2.13
N ALA A 128 10.11 10.18 -2.66
CA ALA A 128 9.34 9.01 -2.27
C ALA A 128 10.22 7.76 -2.25
N ALA A 129 9.89 6.79 -1.39
CA ALA A 129 10.51 5.47 -1.44
C ALA A 129 10.05 4.66 -2.68
N LEU A 130 8.80 4.85 -3.12
CA LEU A 130 8.23 4.22 -4.30
C LEU A 130 7.38 5.25 -5.06
N SER A 131 7.64 5.41 -6.35
CA SER A 131 6.84 6.22 -7.27
C SER A 131 6.39 5.33 -8.43
N ILE A 132 5.13 5.46 -8.83
CA ILE A 132 4.52 4.68 -9.92
C ILE A 132 3.84 5.68 -10.86
N TYR A 133 4.16 5.57 -12.14
CA TYR A 133 3.57 6.39 -13.19
C TYR A 133 2.89 5.48 -14.22
N LEU A 134 1.67 5.80 -14.61
CA LEU A 134 0.88 5.04 -15.58
C LEU A 134 0.70 5.92 -16.82
N GLU A 135 1.46 5.62 -17.87
CA GLU A 135 1.46 6.40 -19.10
C GLU A 135 0.80 5.64 -20.27
N THR A 136 0.46 6.38 -21.31
CA THR A 136 -0.01 5.83 -22.57
C THR A 136 0.82 6.44 -23.68
N THR A 137 1.57 5.62 -24.41
CA THR A 137 2.41 6.09 -25.52
C THR A 137 1.55 6.52 -26.71
N GLY A 138 1.90 7.64 -27.34
CA GLY A 138 1.34 8.03 -28.64
C GLY A 138 -0.05 8.68 -28.61
N VAL A 139 -0.54 9.11 -27.45
CA VAL A 139 -1.80 9.88 -27.32
C VAL A 139 -1.51 11.35 -27.00
N VAL A 140 -2.31 12.24 -27.58
CA VAL A 140 -2.31 13.67 -27.26
C VAL A 140 -3.13 13.86 -25.97
N ASP A 141 -2.73 14.80 -25.12
CA ASP A 141 -3.44 15.13 -23.88
C ASP A 141 -4.96 15.23 -24.12
N GLY A 142 -5.73 14.43 -23.37
CA GLY A 142 -7.19 14.45 -23.40
C GLY A 142 -7.88 13.62 -24.50
N SER A 143 -7.14 12.86 -25.33
CA SER A 143 -7.70 12.12 -26.48
C SER A 143 -7.81 10.59 -26.30
N GLY A 144 -7.28 10.05 -25.21
CA GLY A 144 -7.32 8.62 -24.83
C GLY A 144 -6.52 8.39 -23.54
N GLY A 145 -6.54 7.18 -22.97
CA GLY A 145 -5.85 6.89 -21.71
C GLY A 145 -5.65 5.39 -21.43
N THR A 146 -5.00 5.08 -20.32
CA THR A 146 -4.72 3.72 -19.87
C THR A 146 -5.72 3.24 -18.82
N ALA A 147 -6.09 1.95 -18.88
CA ALA A 147 -6.86 1.27 -17.84
C ALA A 147 -5.97 0.46 -16.87
N ALA A 148 -4.64 0.65 -16.93
CA ALA A 148 -3.70 -0.05 -16.07
C ALA A 148 -3.98 0.20 -14.58
N GLN A 149 -3.74 -0.82 -13.76
CA GLN A 149 -3.84 -0.70 -12.30
C GLN A 149 -2.48 -0.27 -11.74
N GLY A 150 -2.48 0.57 -10.70
CA GLY A 150 -1.25 0.98 -10.01
C GLY A 150 -0.66 -0.15 -9.15
N ILE A 151 -1.38 -0.52 -8.08
CA ILE A 151 -0.96 -1.57 -7.14
C ILE A 151 -2.04 -2.65 -7.07
N PHE A 152 -1.67 -3.89 -7.36
CA PHE A 152 -2.53 -5.07 -7.22
C PHE A 152 -1.92 -6.03 -6.20
N ILE A 153 -2.70 -6.40 -5.18
CA ILE A 153 -2.29 -7.31 -4.10
C ILE A 153 -3.31 -8.44 -4.03
N SER A 154 -2.82 -9.68 -4.14
CA SER A 154 -3.66 -10.87 -4.08
C SER A 154 -2.89 -12.05 -3.48
N HIS A 155 -3.61 -13.15 -3.28
CA HIS A 155 -3.05 -14.47 -3.01
C HIS A 155 -3.62 -15.46 -4.04
N THR A 156 -2.89 -16.52 -4.35
CA THR A 156 -3.36 -17.55 -5.29
C THR A 156 -3.67 -18.88 -4.61
N THR A 157 -3.17 -19.13 -3.40
CA THR A 157 -3.29 -20.42 -2.70
C THR A 157 -4.22 -20.40 -1.47
N GLY A 158 -4.76 -19.23 -1.13
CA GLY A 158 -5.73 -19.04 -0.04
C GLY A 158 -5.47 -17.75 0.77
N PRO A 159 -6.48 -17.22 1.49
CA PRO A 159 -6.35 -15.98 2.24
C PRO A 159 -5.14 -15.94 3.16
N THR A 160 -4.29 -14.92 2.98
CA THR A 160 -3.20 -14.67 3.93
C THR A 160 -3.77 -14.30 5.29
N LYS A 161 -3.10 -14.75 6.35
CA LYS A 161 -3.42 -14.38 7.74
C LYS A 161 -2.80 -13.04 8.14
N GLY A 162 -1.82 -12.56 7.37
CA GLY A 162 -1.15 -11.28 7.60
C GLY A 162 -2.01 -10.08 7.22
N ASN A 163 -1.52 -8.88 7.52
CA ASN A 163 -2.11 -7.66 6.97
C ASN A 163 -1.84 -7.58 5.46
N LEU A 164 -2.79 -7.08 4.68
CA LEU A 164 -2.61 -6.78 3.26
C LEU A 164 -1.82 -5.48 3.07
N ILE A 165 -2.14 -4.47 3.88
CA ILE A 165 -1.47 -3.16 3.91
C ILE A 165 -1.23 -2.77 5.37
N THR A 166 -0.08 -2.18 5.65
CA THR A 166 0.25 -1.63 6.98
C THR A 166 1.10 -0.39 6.80
N VAL A 167 0.59 0.75 7.28
CA VAL A 167 1.29 2.03 7.35
C VAL A 167 1.49 2.36 8.82
N ARG A 168 2.74 2.58 9.20
CA ARG A 168 3.15 2.87 10.58
C ARG A 168 4.19 3.99 10.61
N ASN A 169 3.88 5.03 11.35
CA ASN A 169 4.73 6.18 11.61
C ASN A 169 4.72 6.52 13.10
N ASN A 170 3.57 6.44 13.77
CA ASN A 170 3.40 7.01 15.12
C ASN A 170 3.26 5.95 16.23
N ALA A 171 3.98 4.83 16.11
CA ALA A 171 3.88 3.67 17.02
C ALA A 171 2.45 3.10 17.16
N VAL A 172 1.61 3.37 16.16
CA VAL A 172 0.27 2.83 15.94
C VAL A 172 0.20 2.28 14.51
N ASP A 173 -0.82 1.46 14.24
CA ASP A 173 -1.25 1.22 12.86
C ASP A 173 -2.04 2.46 12.41
N ASP A 174 -1.33 3.46 11.85
CA ASP A 174 -1.94 4.69 11.33
C ASP A 174 -3.00 4.37 10.28
N PHE A 175 -2.69 3.41 9.41
CA PHE A 175 -3.63 2.77 8.50
C PHE A 175 -3.27 1.29 8.32
N VAL A 176 -4.26 0.41 8.47
CA VAL A 176 -4.06 -1.03 8.27
C VAL A 176 -5.26 -1.66 7.58
N VAL A 177 -4.98 -2.54 6.61
CA VAL A 177 -5.95 -3.47 6.02
C VAL A 177 -5.55 -4.88 6.44
N LYS A 178 -6.38 -5.53 7.25
CA LYS A 178 -6.13 -6.90 7.73
C LYS A 178 -6.37 -7.92 6.61
N GLY A 179 -5.85 -9.15 6.76
CA GLY A 179 -6.15 -10.27 5.85
C GLY A 179 -7.64 -10.62 5.77
N THR A 180 -8.41 -10.24 6.80
CA THR A 180 -9.90 -10.35 6.83
C THR A 180 -10.61 -9.26 6.03
N GLY A 181 -9.89 -8.27 5.48
CA GLY A 181 -10.46 -7.10 4.81
C GLY A 181 -11.07 -6.06 5.76
N GLN A 182 -10.79 -6.15 7.07
CA GLN A 182 -11.12 -5.09 8.02
C GLN A 182 -10.09 -3.97 7.95
N VAL A 183 -10.55 -2.74 8.16
CA VAL A 183 -9.74 -1.53 8.11
C VAL A 183 -9.64 -0.91 9.50
N GLY A 184 -8.42 -0.54 9.91
CA GLY A 184 -8.16 0.21 11.12
C GLY A 184 -7.44 1.52 10.81
N ILE A 185 -7.84 2.60 11.48
CA ILE A 185 -7.21 3.92 11.42
C ILE A 185 -6.87 4.34 12.85
N GLY A 186 -5.58 4.54 13.13
CA GLY A 186 -5.09 4.90 14.48
C GLY A 186 -5.24 3.77 15.53
N VAL A 187 -5.36 2.52 15.09
CA VAL A 187 -5.48 1.37 16.04
C VAL A 187 -4.12 1.01 16.62
N GLN A 188 -4.09 0.43 17.83
CA GLN A 188 -2.84 -0.04 18.43
C GLN A 188 -2.17 -1.05 17.49
N VAL A 189 -0.84 -1.01 17.38
CA VAL A 189 -0.07 -1.92 16.53
C VAL A 189 -0.48 -3.37 16.77
N GLY A 190 -0.92 -4.04 15.70
CA GLY A 190 -1.29 -5.46 15.74
C GLY A 190 -2.69 -5.75 16.28
N ALA A 191 -3.44 -4.73 16.73
CA ALA A 191 -4.83 -4.91 17.13
C ALA A 191 -5.70 -5.40 15.96
N THR A 192 -6.80 -6.06 16.31
CA THR A 192 -7.85 -6.46 15.38
C THR A 192 -8.95 -5.40 15.42
N PRO A 193 -9.27 -4.73 14.29
CA PRO A 193 -10.42 -3.83 14.22
C PRO A 193 -11.71 -4.55 14.67
N ARG A 194 -12.52 -3.85 15.46
CA ARG A 194 -13.77 -4.36 16.06
C ARG A 194 -14.96 -4.30 15.10
N ALA A 195 -14.78 -3.68 13.93
CA ALA A 195 -15.78 -3.54 12.88
C ALA A 195 -15.11 -3.71 11.50
N ARG A 196 -15.89 -3.52 10.42
CA ARG A 196 -15.31 -3.47 9.06
C ARG A 196 -14.39 -2.28 8.89
N VAL A 197 -14.72 -1.15 9.51
CA VAL A 197 -13.89 0.04 9.61
C VAL A 197 -13.89 0.48 11.07
N GLU A 198 -12.71 0.62 11.67
CA GLU A 198 -12.54 1.21 13.00
C GLU A 198 -11.67 2.45 12.90
N ILE A 199 -12.15 3.55 13.48
CA ILE A 199 -11.37 4.77 13.71
C ILE A 199 -11.17 4.88 15.23
N ALA A 200 -9.93 4.80 15.67
CA ALA A 200 -9.58 4.91 17.08
C ALA A 200 -8.94 6.27 17.36
N GLN A 201 -9.66 7.13 18.08
CA GLN A 201 -9.11 8.39 18.59
C GLN A 201 -8.09 8.07 19.70
N ARG A 202 -6.82 8.48 19.51
CA ARG A 202 -5.71 8.17 20.42
C ARG A 202 -5.16 9.35 21.19
N ASP A 203 -5.44 10.55 20.72
CA ASP A 203 -5.02 11.81 21.31
C ASP A 203 -6.20 12.80 21.38
N SER A 204 -5.89 14.07 21.60
CA SER A 204 -6.90 15.14 21.64
C SER A 204 -7.47 15.50 20.26
N ALA A 205 -7.01 14.91 19.16
CA ALA A 205 -7.56 15.17 17.84
C ALA A 205 -8.95 14.53 17.69
N ILE A 206 -9.81 15.16 16.90
CA ILE A 206 -11.13 14.60 16.58
C ILE A 206 -10.92 13.32 15.75
N GLY A 207 -11.45 12.18 16.22
CA GLY A 207 -11.28 10.90 15.52
C GLY A 207 -11.88 10.89 14.10
N LEU A 208 -13.09 11.44 13.94
CA LEU A 208 -13.74 11.60 12.65
C LEU A 208 -14.33 13.01 12.53
N LEU A 209 -13.83 13.81 11.59
CA LEU A 209 -14.38 15.11 11.23
C LEU A 209 -15.07 15.01 9.87
N MET A 210 -16.33 15.41 9.80
CA MET A 210 -17.10 15.49 8.56
C MET A 210 -17.63 16.91 8.41
N GLN A 211 -17.16 17.62 7.39
CA GLN A 211 -17.42 19.06 7.23
C GLN A 211 -18.17 19.35 5.93
N ALA A 212 -19.21 20.17 6.06
CA ALA A 212 -20.04 20.63 4.95
C ALA A 212 -19.25 21.53 4.00
N ASN A 213 -19.49 21.36 2.70
CA ASN A 213 -19.08 22.36 1.71
C ASN A 213 -20.16 23.46 1.67
N ALA A 214 -19.75 24.72 1.78
CA ALA A 214 -20.64 25.87 1.74
C ALA A 214 -21.48 25.93 0.45
N ASP A 215 -20.95 25.41 -0.66
CA ASP A 215 -21.59 25.44 -1.98
C ASP A 215 -22.41 24.17 -2.30
N SER A 216 -22.49 23.22 -1.38
CA SER A 216 -23.21 21.95 -1.59
C SER A 216 -24.56 21.95 -0.88
N ALA A 217 -25.60 21.46 -1.56
CA ALA A 217 -26.87 21.10 -0.92
C ALA A 217 -26.91 19.63 -0.42
N GLY A 218 -25.77 18.92 -0.51
CA GLY A 218 -25.65 17.51 -0.16
C GLY A 218 -25.75 17.24 1.34
N ARG A 219 -25.90 15.95 1.69
CA ARG A 219 -25.86 15.48 3.09
C ARG A 219 -24.43 15.15 3.46
N LEU A 220 -24.06 15.41 4.71
CA LEU A 220 -22.75 15.04 5.25
C LEU A 220 -22.66 13.54 5.54
N VAL A 221 -23.70 13.00 6.17
CA VAL A 221 -23.78 11.60 6.58
C VAL A 221 -25.16 11.07 6.26
N GLU A 222 -25.24 9.81 5.83
CA GLU A 222 -26.49 9.14 5.58
C GLU A 222 -26.40 7.66 5.99
N PHE A 223 -27.26 7.25 6.92
CA PHE A 223 -27.40 5.86 7.33
C PHE A 223 -28.62 5.26 6.63
N ARG A 224 -28.38 4.20 5.84
CA ARG A 224 -29.41 3.51 5.06
C ARG A 224 -29.68 2.12 5.62
N ASP A 225 -30.93 1.68 5.47
CA ASP A 225 -31.30 0.29 5.70
C ASP A 225 -30.87 -0.59 4.50
N ARG A 226 -31.15 -1.89 4.60
CA ARG A 226 -30.83 -2.88 3.57
C ARG A 226 -31.52 -2.63 2.21
N ALA A 227 -32.61 -1.86 2.19
CA ALA A 227 -33.32 -1.50 0.96
C ALA A 227 -32.78 -0.19 0.35
N GLY A 228 -31.73 0.39 0.95
CA GLY A 228 -31.14 1.66 0.52
C GLY A 228 -31.93 2.89 0.96
N VAL A 229 -32.97 2.73 1.79
CA VAL A 229 -33.74 3.86 2.32
C VAL A 229 -33.04 4.43 3.53
N ALA A 230 -32.89 5.75 3.58
CA ALA A 230 -32.17 6.36 4.69
C ALA A 230 -33.03 6.76 5.86
N LYS A 231 -32.50 6.46 7.03
CA LYS A 231 -33.18 6.52 8.32
C LYS A 231 -32.66 7.67 9.18
N LEU A 232 -31.37 7.97 9.07
CA LEU A 232 -30.72 9.09 9.76
C LEU A 232 -29.77 9.81 8.81
N ARG A 233 -29.79 11.14 8.86
CA ARG A 233 -28.98 12.02 8.03
C ARG A 233 -28.39 13.16 8.85
N VAL A 234 -27.19 13.59 8.48
CA VAL A 234 -26.64 14.90 8.86
C VAL A 234 -26.76 15.80 7.62
N LEU A 235 -27.55 16.87 7.72
CA LEU A 235 -27.73 17.84 6.64
C LEU A 235 -26.49 18.73 6.45
N ASN A 236 -26.40 19.46 5.34
CA ASN A 236 -25.32 20.43 5.13
C ASN A 236 -25.26 21.51 6.23
N SER A 237 -26.39 21.83 6.86
CA SER A 237 -26.46 22.74 8.00
C SER A 237 -25.90 22.15 9.30
N GLY A 238 -25.46 20.88 9.30
CA GLY A 238 -25.10 20.12 10.51
C GLY A 238 -26.30 19.58 11.29
N ALA A 239 -27.53 19.88 10.88
CA ALA A 239 -28.72 19.38 11.56
C ALA A 239 -28.86 17.86 11.40
N LEU A 240 -29.23 17.20 12.50
CA LEU A 240 -29.64 15.80 12.48
C LEU A 240 -31.09 15.72 12.01
N ALA A 241 -31.32 15.03 10.90
CA ALA A 241 -32.64 14.78 10.36
C ALA A 241 -32.94 13.28 10.36
N ALA A 242 -34.02 12.90 11.03
CA ALA A 242 -34.61 11.57 10.98
C ALA A 242 -36.04 11.70 10.45
N GLN A 243 -36.50 10.71 9.66
CA GLN A 243 -37.86 10.73 9.15
C GLN A 243 -38.87 10.51 10.29
N ASN A 244 -38.63 9.48 11.10
CA ASN A 244 -39.29 9.26 12.37
C ASN A 244 -38.21 9.02 13.43
N ALA A 245 -38.51 9.31 14.70
CA ALA A 245 -37.64 8.98 15.83
C ALA A 245 -38.39 8.14 16.85
N GLN A 246 -37.80 7.04 17.32
CA GLN A 246 -38.37 6.25 18.41
C GLN A 246 -37.40 6.11 19.57
N PHE A 247 -37.89 6.37 20.79
CA PHE A 247 -37.12 6.20 22.02
C PHE A 247 -37.61 4.98 22.82
N GLY A 248 -36.68 4.22 23.41
CA GLY A 248 -36.96 3.05 24.25
C GLY A 248 -37.18 1.73 23.50
N VAL A 249 -36.61 1.58 22.29
CA VAL A 249 -36.80 0.38 21.46
C VAL A 249 -35.88 -0.77 21.90
N ALA A 250 -36.46 -1.97 22.07
CA ALA A 250 -35.74 -3.23 22.26
C ALA A 250 -36.12 -4.30 21.20
N GLY A 251 -36.78 -3.88 20.11
CA GLY A 251 -37.32 -4.76 19.07
C GLY A 251 -37.62 -3.99 17.77
N ALA A 252 -38.67 -4.38 17.04
CA ALA A 252 -39.07 -3.68 15.82
C ALA A 252 -39.55 -2.25 16.10
N GLU A 253 -39.32 -1.36 15.13
CA GLU A 253 -39.83 0.01 15.15
C GLU A 253 -41.37 0.00 15.14
N SER A 254 -41.99 0.89 15.90
CA SER A 254 -43.45 1.03 15.97
C SER A 254 -43.82 2.50 16.02
N TYR A 255 -44.03 3.08 14.83
CA TYR A 255 -44.44 4.47 14.64
C TYR A 255 -45.95 4.62 14.44
N GLY A 256 -46.72 3.53 14.58
CA GLY A 256 -48.17 3.54 14.30
C GLY A 256 -48.54 3.90 12.86
N GLY A 257 -47.60 3.80 11.92
CA GLY A 257 -47.78 4.25 10.53
C GLY A 257 -47.63 5.76 10.31
N GLY A 258 -47.22 6.53 11.32
CA GLY A 258 -47.00 7.97 11.20
C GLY A 258 -45.76 8.35 10.39
N ASP A 259 -45.77 9.57 9.83
CA ASP A 259 -44.67 10.22 9.12
C ASP A 259 -44.30 11.54 9.82
N GLY A 260 -43.02 11.76 10.12
CA GLY A 260 -42.56 12.92 10.90
C GLY A 260 -42.82 12.80 12.41
N VAL A 261 -42.98 11.59 12.95
CA VAL A 261 -43.45 11.38 14.34
C VAL A 261 -42.33 10.99 15.31
N ILE A 262 -42.56 11.32 16.59
CA ILE A 262 -41.77 10.81 17.72
C ILE A 262 -42.58 9.72 18.43
N GLY A 263 -42.11 8.47 18.33
CA GLY A 263 -42.63 7.36 19.11
C GLY A 263 -41.94 7.25 20.47
N ILE A 264 -42.70 7.17 21.56
CA ILE A 264 -42.17 6.92 22.91
C ILE A 264 -42.77 5.62 23.42
N ARG A 265 -41.94 4.59 23.62
CA ARG A 265 -42.40 3.34 24.22
C ARG A 265 -42.74 3.57 25.70
N ASN A 266 -43.78 2.90 26.19
CA ASN A 266 -44.05 2.83 27.63
C ASN A 266 -42.78 2.41 28.40
N ALA A 267 -42.44 3.18 29.42
CA ALA A 267 -41.38 2.85 30.35
C ALA A 267 -41.74 1.54 31.07
N THR A 268 -40.85 0.54 31.00
CA THR A 268 -40.98 -0.70 31.78
C THR A 268 -40.74 -0.44 33.27
N THR A 269 -39.97 0.60 33.58
CA THR A 269 -39.71 1.08 34.94
C THR A 269 -39.88 2.60 34.93
N PRO A 270 -41.01 3.13 35.45
CA PRO A 270 -41.25 4.57 35.49
C PRO A 270 -40.18 5.32 36.31
N PRO A 271 -39.83 6.57 35.96
CA PRO A 271 -38.85 7.35 36.71
C PRO A 271 -39.28 7.61 38.16
N THR A 272 -38.45 7.16 39.12
CA THR A 272 -38.69 7.34 40.56
C THR A 272 -37.84 8.45 41.20
N MET A 273 -36.69 8.77 40.59
CA MET A 273 -35.80 9.84 41.06
C MET A 273 -36.12 11.17 40.39
N ASN A 274 -35.93 12.27 41.13
CA ASN A 274 -36.11 13.61 40.61
C ASN A 274 -34.87 14.07 39.84
N PRO A 275 -35.02 14.62 38.63
CA PRO A 275 -33.90 15.23 37.92
C PRO A 275 -33.44 16.50 38.63
N THR A 276 -32.14 16.77 38.63
CA THR A 276 -31.54 17.95 39.28
C THR A 276 -31.84 19.25 38.52
N ASN A 277 -32.01 19.17 37.20
CA ASN A 277 -32.41 20.28 36.33
C ASN A 277 -33.29 19.75 35.18
N GLY A 278 -34.29 20.51 34.77
CA GLY A 278 -35.27 20.10 33.74
C GLY A 278 -36.27 19.06 34.24
N GLY A 279 -36.54 18.04 33.44
CA GLY A 279 -37.46 16.96 33.77
C GLY A 279 -37.32 15.74 32.87
N VAL A 280 -38.10 14.69 33.14
CA VAL A 280 -38.10 13.45 32.36
C VAL A 280 -39.44 13.29 31.67
N LEU A 281 -39.44 13.29 30.33
CA LEU A 281 -40.60 12.93 29.51
C LEU A 281 -40.63 11.42 29.30
N PHE A 282 -41.74 10.76 29.58
CA PHE A 282 -41.89 9.32 29.42
C PHE A 282 -43.34 8.94 29.10
N ALA A 283 -43.54 7.76 28.54
CA ALA A 283 -44.86 7.16 28.39
C ALA A 283 -45.07 6.08 29.45
N GLU A 284 -46.28 5.95 29.98
CA GLU A 284 -46.67 4.86 30.88
C GLU A 284 -48.13 4.52 30.68
N GLY A 285 -48.43 3.24 30.38
CA GLY A 285 -49.78 2.80 30.09
C GLY A 285 -50.40 3.49 28.86
N GLY A 286 -49.59 4.00 27.92
CA GLY A 286 -50.03 4.76 26.75
C GLY A 286 -50.11 6.28 26.98
N ALA A 287 -50.17 6.73 28.24
CA ALA A 287 -50.23 8.15 28.56
C ALA A 287 -48.84 8.79 28.51
N LEU A 288 -48.76 10.02 27.97
CA LEU A 288 -47.54 10.84 28.00
C LEU A 288 -47.45 11.60 29.33
N LYS A 289 -46.30 11.49 30.01
CA LYS A 289 -46.08 12.04 31.34
C LYS A 289 -44.76 12.80 31.42
N TRP A 290 -44.69 13.78 32.33
CA TRP A 290 -43.50 14.55 32.66
C TRP A 290 -43.23 14.54 34.16
N ARG A 291 -42.03 14.13 34.58
CA ARG A 291 -41.56 14.26 35.97
C ARG A 291 -40.65 15.48 36.10
N GLY A 292 -41.08 16.46 36.90
CA GLY A 292 -40.29 17.65 37.21
C GLY A 292 -39.26 17.45 38.34
N PRO A 293 -38.41 18.45 38.61
CA PRO A 293 -37.32 18.35 39.58
C PRO A 293 -37.81 18.35 41.05
N ALA A 294 -39.02 18.85 41.30
CA ALA A 294 -39.69 18.75 42.59
C ALA A 294 -40.39 17.39 42.80
N GLY A 295 -40.36 16.49 41.81
CA GLY A 295 -40.97 15.16 41.85
C GLY A 295 -42.44 15.10 41.47
N SER A 296 -43.04 16.22 41.11
CA SER A 296 -44.37 16.25 40.49
C SER A 296 -44.37 15.48 39.17
N VAL A 297 -45.32 14.56 39.02
CA VAL A 297 -45.57 13.87 37.76
C VAL A 297 -46.85 14.43 37.15
N THR A 298 -46.72 15.04 35.98
CA THR A 298 -47.84 15.61 35.23
C THR A 298 -48.19 14.69 34.07
N VAL A 299 -49.46 14.28 33.97
CA VAL A 299 -49.97 13.66 32.75
C VAL A 299 -50.21 14.77 31.73
N ILE A 300 -49.51 14.71 30.60
CA ILE A 300 -49.62 15.67 29.51
C ILE A 300 -50.74 15.24 28.55
N ALA A 301 -50.79 13.96 28.22
CA ALA A 301 -51.82 13.39 27.36
C ALA A 301 -52.23 12.00 27.87
N PRO A 302 -53.54 11.69 27.97
CA PRO A 302 -54.01 10.33 28.28
C PRO A 302 -53.78 9.38 27.09
N ALA A 303 -53.99 8.08 27.32
CA ALA A 303 -53.93 7.04 26.29
C ALA A 303 -55.12 7.11 25.31
#